data_AF-A0A949XY53-F1
#
_entry.id   AF-A0A949XY53-F1
#
_cell.length_a   1.000
_cell.length_b   1.000
_cell.length_c   1.000
_cell.angle_alpha   90.00
_cell.angle_beta   90.00
_cell.angle_gamma   90.00
#
_symmetry.space_group_name_H-M   'P 1'
#
loop_
_entity.id
_entity.type
_entity.pdbx_description
1 polymer ?
#
loop_
_entity_poly.entity_id
_entity_poly.type
_entity_poly.pdbx_seq_one_letter_code
_entity_poly.pdbx_strand_id
1 'polypeptide(L)' 'KAGQRLTPEEVSALLDRRHLVADAHHCPHGRPTALVFTKSELERQFGRI' A
#
# COMPACT_ATOMS: atom_id res chain seq x y z
N LYS A 1 9.07 -1.03 -13.29
CA LYS A 1 8.29 -0.30 -14.30
C LYS A 1 7.32 0.61 -13.57
N ALA A 2 7.48 1.93 -13.67
CA ALA A 2 6.46 2.87 -13.20
C ALA A 2 5.47 3.14 -14.34
N GLY A 3 4.19 3.37 -14.02
CA GLY A 3 3.18 3.80 -15.00
C GLY A 3 2.46 2.69 -15.79
N GLN A 4 2.80 1.40 -15.57
CA GLN A 4 1.97 0.30 -16.10
C GLN A 4 0.65 0.24 -15.31
N ARG A 5 -0.49 0.31 -16.00
CA ARG A 5 -1.79 0.08 -15.39
C ARG A 5 -1.97 -1.42 -15.10
N LEU A 6 -2.51 -1.72 -13.93
CA LEU A 6 -2.88 -3.07 -13.52
C LEU A 6 -4.41 -3.19 -13.54
N THR A 7 -4.93 -4.38 -13.84
CA THR A 7 -6.36 -4.67 -13.66
C THR A 7 -6.70 -4.84 -12.17
N PRO A 8 -7.97 -4.71 -11.76
CA PRO A 8 -8.39 -4.98 -10.38
C PRO A 8 -7.96 -6.37 -9.88
N GLU A 9 -8.03 -7.39 -10.74
CA GLU A 9 -7.65 -8.78 -10.42
C GLU A 9 -6.15 -8.90 -10.18
N GLU A 10 -5.32 -8.24 -11.02
CA GLU A 10 -3.87 -8.20 -10.83
C GLU A 10 -3.50 -7.50 -9.51
N VAL A 11 -4.20 -6.41 -9.16
CA VAL A 11 -4.01 -5.73 -7.87
C VAL A 11 -4.36 -6.65 -6.70
N SER A 12 -5.51 -7.34 -6.75
CA SER A 12 -5.91 -8.28 -5.70
C SER A 12 -4.86 -9.39 -5.53
N ALA A 13 -4.43 -10.00 -6.64
CA ALA A 13 -3.44 -11.07 -6.61
C ALA A 13 -2.09 -10.63 -6.00
N LEU A 14 -1.69 -9.37 -6.19
CA LEU A 14 -0.49 -8.81 -5.54
C LEU A 14 -0.68 -8.63 -4.04
N LEU A 15 -1.85 -8.13 -3.61
CA LEU A 15 -2.17 -7.93 -2.21
C LEU A 15 -2.28 -9.26 -1.45
N ASP A 16 -2.88 -10.28 -2.07
CA ASP A 16 -3.01 -11.61 -1.47
C ASP A 16 -1.64 -12.24 -1.20
N ARG A 17 -0.64 -11.99 -2.06
CA ARG A 17 0.73 -12.50 -1.88
C ARG A 17 1.54 -11.73 -0.83
N ARG A 18 1.02 -10.62 -0.28
CA ARG A 18 1.77 -9.75 0.64
C ARG A 18 2.29 -10.47 1.88
N HIS A 19 1.55 -11.44 2.41
CA HIS A 19 1.93 -12.18 3.61
C HIS A 19 3.01 -13.24 3.36
N LEU A 20 3.34 -13.53 2.09
CA LEU A 20 4.34 -14.54 1.72
C LEU A 20 5.78 -14.00 1.81
N VAL A 21 5.96 -12.69 1.91
CA VAL A 21 7.28 -12.07 2.03
C VAL A 21 7.62 -11.77 3.48
N ALA A 22 8.90 -11.94 3.84
CA ALA A 22 9.38 -11.74 5.22
C ALA A 22 9.25 -10.29 5.70
N ASP A 23 9.51 -9.32 4.81
CA ASP A 23 9.23 -7.90 5.05
C ASP A 23 8.35 -7.35 3.92
N ALA A 24 7.10 -7.07 4.26
CA ALA A 24 6.11 -6.50 3.36
C ALA A 24 5.98 -4.97 3.50
N HIS A 25 6.78 -4.34 4.36
CA HIS A 25 6.75 -2.90 4.65
C HIS A 25 7.83 -2.14 3.87
N HIS A 26 8.97 -2.78 3.61
CA HIS A 26 10.06 -2.18 2.84
C HIS A 26 10.45 -3.05 1.65
N CYS A 27 10.92 -2.40 0.59
CA CYS A 27 11.62 -3.11 -0.47
C CYS A 27 13.05 -3.48 -0.01
N PRO A 28 13.78 -4.34 -0.74
CA PRO A 28 15.14 -4.76 -0.38
C PRO A 28 16.16 -3.62 -0.22
N HIS A 29 15.82 -2.40 -0.66
CA HIS A 29 16.65 -1.19 -0.54
C HIS A 29 16.16 -0.23 0.55
N GLY A 30 15.22 -0.64 1.40
CA GLY A 30 14.70 0.16 2.52
C GLY A 30 13.63 1.19 2.16
N ARG A 31 13.14 1.26 0.91
CA ARG A 31 12.04 2.17 0.56
C ARG A 31 10.69 1.61 1.03
N PRO A 32 9.81 2.40 1.65
CA PRO A 32 8.49 1.93 2.05
C PRO A 32 7.67 1.52 0.82
N THR A 33 6.97 0.40 0.91
CA THR A 33 6.12 -0.14 -0.16
C THR A 33 4.65 0.22 -0.01
N ALA A 34 4.25 0.72 1.16
CA ALA A 34 2.90 1.19 1.46
C ALA A 34 2.95 2.43 2.35
N LEU A 35 1.91 3.26 2.24
CA LEU A 35 1.61 4.33 3.18
C LEU A 35 0.34 3.92 3.94
N VAL A 36 0.35 4.08 5.26
CA VAL A 36 -0.79 3.73 6.12
C VAL A 36 -1.36 5.02 6.69
N PHE A 37 -2.67 5.19 6.52
CA PHE A 37 -3.43 6.29 7.13
C PHE A 37 -4.58 5.68 7.93
N THR A 38 -4.69 6.10 9.18
CA THR A 38 -5.84 5.80 10.02
C THR A 38 -7.05 6.65 9.60
N LYS A 39 -8.24 6.19 9.95
CA LYS A 39 -9.48 6.94 9.72
C LYS A 39 -9.43 8.33 10.34
N SER A 40 -8.93 8.44 11.56
CA SER A 40 -8.81 9.72 12.29
C SER A 40 -7.80 10.68 11.64
N GLU A 41 -6.69 10.16 11.08
CA GLU A 41 -5.76 10.99 10.32
C GLU A 41 -6.41 11.55 9.05
N LEU A 42 -7.20 10.74 8.34
CA LEU A 42 -7.95 11.21 7.18
C LEU A 42 -9.01 12.23 7.59
N GLU A 43 -9.80 11.95 8.63
CA GLU A 43 -10.81 12.87 9.14
C GLU A 43 -10.20 14.24 9.52
N ARG A 44 -9.05 14.25 10.20
CA ARG A 44 -8.30 15.48 10.50
C ARG A 44 -7.84 16.20 9.23
N GLN A 45 -7.30 15.50 8.25
CA GLN A 45 -6.83 16.09 6.99
C GLN A 45 -7.97 16.70 6.16
N PHE A 46 -9.17 16.16 6.28
CA PHE A 46 -10.37 16.67 5.62
C PHE A 46 -11.19 17.65 6.49
N GLY A 47 -10.71 18.05 7.68
CA GLY A 47 -11.40 18.99 8.57
C GLY A 47 -12.75 18.47 9.10
N ARG A 48 -12.87 17.15 9.25
CA ARG A 48 -14.10 16.47 9.74
C ARG A 48 -14.11 16.27 11.26
N ILE A 49 -13.07 16.75 11.96
CA ILE A 49 -12.90 16.80 13.41
C ILE A 49 -12.29 18.14 13.78
#